data_AF-A0A9P4QPP8-F1
#
_entry.id   AF-A0A9P4QPP8-F1
#
_cell.length_a   1.000
_cell.length_b   1.000
_cell.length_c   1.000
_cell.angle_alpha   90.00
_cell.angle_beta   90.00
_cell.angle_gamma   90.00
#
_symmetry.space_group_name_H-M   'P 1'
#
loop_
_entity.id
_entity.type
_entity.pdbx_description
1 polymer ?
#
loop_
_entity_poly.entity_id
_entity_poly.type
_entity_poly.pdbx_seq_one_letter_code
_entity_poly.pdbx_strand_id
1 'polypeptide(L)'
;MSTKTVSSNVILEGHANWDLWIFVVKRIAEAGDVWEYVNPDGPHQSAQKPEKPVRPAAVVNPDGSPATQPADQDLKQYNQDCTVYYKEIKEYRRIKDKLGHIQAHIAKTIQQNMIYLIKDQPELHDQLRTLRDLYSPT
;
A
#
# COMPACT_ATOMS: atom_id res chain seq x y z
N MET A 1 -26.93 29.14 -12.32
CA MET A 1 -26.89 27.85 -13.04
C MET A 1 -25.94 26.93 -12.30
N SER A 2 -26.43 25.85 -11.70
CA SER A 2 -25.58 24.89 -10.98
C SER A 2 -24.92 23.94 -11.97
N THR A 3 -23.61 24.02 -12.12
CA THR A 3 -22.81 23.02 -12.81
C THR A 3 -22.84 21.73 -11.97
N LYS A 4 -23.73 20.79 -12.32
CA LYS A 4 -23.61 19.41 -11.88
C LYS A 4 -22.36 18.83 -12.55
N THR A 5 -21.25 18.83 -11.83
CA THR A 5 -20.12 17.96 -12.18
C THR A 5 -20.61 16.54 -12.02
N VAL A 6 -20.96 15.88 -13.13
CA VAL A 6 -21.27 14.45 -13.15
C VAL A 6 -19.95 13.74 -12.90
N SER A 7 -19.64 13.46 -11.63
CA SER A 7 -18.59 12.52 -11.27
C SER A 7 -19.13 11.14 -11.57
N SER A 8 -18.85 10.59 -12.75
CA SER A 8 -19.16 9.21 -13.11
C SER A 8 -18.21 8.26 -12.36
N ASN A 9 -18.30 8.25 -11.03
CA ASN A 9 -17.61 7.25 -10.23
C ASN A 9 -18.31 5.92 -10.49
N VAL A 10 -17.55 4.95 -10.99
CA VAL A 10 -18.05 3.60 -11.17
C VAL A 10 -18.25 3.00 -9.78
N ILE A 11 -19.48 2.59 -9.47
CA ILE A 11 -19.81 1.97 -8.18
C ILE A 11 -20.00 0.46 -8.40
N LEU A 12 -19.34 -0.36 -7.59
CA LEU A 12 -19.57 -1.79 -7.55
C LEU A 12 -20.89 -2.07 -6.82
N GLU A 13 -21.89 -2.46 -7.60
CA GLU A 13 -23.24 -2.82 -7.13
C GLU A 13 -23.57 -4.31 -7.33
N GLY A 14 -22.72 -5.00 -8.08
CA GLY A 14 -22.88 -6.40 -8.45
C GLY A 14 -22.10 -6.70 -9.74
N HIS A 15 -22.40 -7.84 -10.35
CA HIS A 15 -21.64 -8.37 -11.48
C HIS A 15 -21.56 -7.43 -12.70
N ALA A 16 -22.64 -6.71 -13.00
CA ALA A 16 -22.71 -5.84 -14.18
C ALA A 16 -21.65 -4.71 -14.18
N ASN A 17 -21.18 -4.32 -12.99
CA ASN A 17 -20.24 -3.20 -12.84
C ASN A 17 -18.82 -3.66 -12.54
N TRP A 18 -18.60 -4.97 -12.36
CA TRP A 18 -17.33 -5.52 -11.92
C TRP A 18 -16.18 -5.13 -12.85
N ASP A 19 -16.27 -5.46 -14.13
CA ASP A 19 -15.18 -5.27 -15.09
C ASP A 19 -14.72 -3.81 -15.18
N LEU A 20 -15.68 -2.89 -15.20
CA LEU A 20 -15.38 -1.46 -15.25
C LEU A 20 -14.82 -0.95 -13.91
N TRP A 21 -15.34 -1.45 -12.80
CA TRP A 21 -14.90 -1.05 -11.47
C TRP A 21 -13.47 -1.55 -11.17
N ILE A 22 -13.20 -2.83 -11.41
CA ILE A 22 -11.86 -3.42 -11.19
C ILE A 22 -10.84 -2.80 -12.14
N PHE A 23 -11.24 -2.44 -13.37
CA PHE A 23 -10.40 -1.67 -14.28
C PHE A 23 -9.95 -0.34 -13.65
N VAL A 24 -10.85 0.43 -13.06
CA VAL A 24 -10.50 1.70 -12.39
C VAL A 24 -9.56 1.47 -11.21
N VAL A 25 -9.84 0.49 -10.35
CA VAL A 25 -8.98 0.11 -9.22
C VAL A 25 -7.58 -0.26 -9.72
N LYS A 26 -7.49 -1.08 -10.77
CA LYS A 26 -6.24 -1.48 -11.41
C LYS A 26 -5.46 -0.27 -11.92
N ARG A 27 -6.11 0.68 -12.61
CA ARG A 27 -5.45 1.90 -13.12
C ARG A 27 -4.86 2.76 -12.00
N ILE A 28 -5.56 2.88 -10.87
CA ILE A 28 -5.06 3.62 -9.70
C ILE A 28 -3.83 2.91 -9.11
N ALA A 29 -3.87 1.59 -9.01
CA ALA A 29 -2.78 0.79 -8.48
C ALA A 29 -1.55 0.77 -9.40
N GLU A 30 -1.74 0.65 -10.72
CA GLU A 30 -0.67 0.74 -11.72
C GLU A 30 -0.02 2.13 -11.70
N ALA A 31 -0.79 3.21 -11.57
CA ALA A 31 -0.25 4.56 -11.43
C ALA A 31 0.55 4.75 -10.12
N GLY A 32 0.29 3.91 -9.11
CA GLY A 32 1.05 3.86 -7.86
C GLY A 32 2.24 2.89 -7.89
N ASP A 33 2.36 2.07 -8.94
CA ASP A 33 3.29 0.93 -9.01
C ASP A 33 3.10 -0.06 -7.85
N VAL A 34 1.84 -0.39 -7.55
CA VAL A 34 1.45 -1.27 -6.42
C VAL A 34 0.43 -2.34 -6.81
N TRP A 35 0.16 -2.54 -8.11
CA TRP A 35 -0.84 -3.50 -8.58
C TRP A 35 -0.53 -4.94 -8.13
N GLU A 36 0.75 -5.32 -8.16
CA GLU A 36 1.23 -6.63 -7.71
C GLU A 36 0.78 -6.98 -6.29
N TYR A 37 0.74 -5.99 -5.39
CA TYR A 37 0.34 -6.18 -3.99
C TYR A 37 -1.16 -6.34 -3.75
N VAL A 38 -1.99 -6.02 -4.76
CA VAL A 38 -3.45 -5.93 -4.60
C VAL A 38 -4.21 -6.79 -5.61
N ASN A 39 -3.53 -7.29 -6.64
CA ASN A 39 -4.13 -8.08 -7.72
C ASN A 39 -4.87 -9.32 -7.17
N PRO A 40 -6.23 -9.36 -7.23
CA PRO A 40 -6.99 -10.45 -6.62
C PRO A 40 -6.78 -11.80 -7.33
N ASP A 41 -6.42 -11.77 -8.61
CA ASP A 41 -6.21 -12.95 -9.47
C ASP A 41 -4.81 -13.55 -9.30
N GLY A 42 -3.89 -12.77 -8.75
CA GLY A 42 -2.54 -13.22 -8.44
C GLY A 42 -2.47 -13.99 -7.12
N PRO A 43 -1.34 -14.68 -6.87
CA PRO A 43 -1.01 -15.16 -5.53
C PRO A 43 -0.96 -13.98 -4.56
N HIS A 44 -1.26 -14.22 -3.28
CA HIS A 44 -1.14 -13.17 -2.26
C HIS A 44 0.35 -12.85 -2.07
N GLN A 45 0.81 -11.74 -2.62
CA GLN A 45 2.20 -11.29 -2.59
C GLN A 45 2.53 -10.46 -1.34
N SER A 46 1.96 -10.81 -0.18
CA SER A 46 2.20 -10.10 1.09
C SER A 46 3.68 -10.08 1.47
N ALA A 47 4.43 -11.15 1.15
CA ALA A 47 5.88 -11.23 1.37
C ALA A 47 6.72 -10.28 0.48
N GLN A 48 6.14 -9.69 -0.57
CA GLN A 48 6.85 -8.74 -1.43
C GLN A 48 6.60 -7.28 -1.03
N LYS A 49 5.67 -7.02 -0.10
CA LYS A 49 5.47 -5.66 0.41
C LYS A 49 6.75 -5.24 1.15
N PRO A 50 7.26 -4.02 0.91
CA PRO A 50 8.44 -3.55 1.62
C PRO A 50 8.16 -3.57 3.12
N GLU A 51 9.05 -4.20 3.88
CA GLU A 51 9.03 -4.08 5.33
C GLU A 51 9.45 -2.67 5.74
N LYS A 52 9.01 -2.25 6.94
CA LYS A 52 9.45 -0.97 7.48
C LYS A 52 10.95 -1.08 7.82
N PRO A 53 11.83 -0.31 7.17
CA PRO A 53 13.25 -0.40 7.44
C PRO A 53 13.56 0.06 8.87
N VAL A 54 14.60 -0.53 9.45
CA VAL A 54 15.08 -0.23 10.80
C VAL A 54 16.08 0.92 10.72
N ARG A 55 15.94 1.91 11.59
CA ARG A 55 16.87 3.03 11.64
C ARG A 55 18.24 2.53 12.13
N PRO A 56 19.34 2.83 11.44
CA PRO A 56 20.68 2.50 11.91
C PRO A 56 20.94 3.11 13.29
N ALA A 57 21.47 2.31 14.21
CA ALA A 57 21.88 2.76 15.53
C ALA A 57 23.20 3.54 15.43
N ALA A 58 23.35 4.59 16.24
CA ALA A 58 24.63 5.27 16.36
C ALA A 58 25.64 4.37 17.06
N VAL A 59 26.93 4.53 16.73
CA VAL A 59 28.02 3.84 17.42
C VAL A 59 28.08 4.33 18.86
N VAL A 60 27.93 3.41 19.80
CA VAL A 60 28.02 3.66 21.25
C VAL A 60 29.15 2.84 21.83
N ASN A 61 29.77 3.37 22.88
CA ASN A 61 30.73 2.65 23.72
C ASN A 61 30.03 1.47 24.45
N PRO A 62 30.79 0.52 25.04
CA PRO A 62 30.22 -0.60 25.81
C PRO A 62 29.33 -0.17 26.98
N ASP A 63 29.52 1.05 27.49
CA ASP A 63 28.72 1.67 28.55
C ASP A 63 27.46 2.41 28.04
N GLY A 64 27.21 2.40 26.72
CA GLY A 64 26.06 3.06 26.09
C GLY A 64 26.26 4.56 25.82
N SER A 65 27.39 5.15 26.19
CA SER A 65 27.71 6.54 25.85
C SER A 65 28.00 6.70 24.35
N PRO A 66 27.74 7.88 23.75
CA PRO A 66 28.17 8.15 22.38
C PRO A 66 29.67 7.92 22.26
N ALA A 67 30.10 7.21 21.20
CA ALA A 67 31.53 6.99 20.97
C ALA A 67 32.27 8.33 20.99
N THR A 68 33.28 8.45 21.84
CA THR A 68 33.95 9.71 22.13
C THR A 68 34.77 10.19 20.93
N GLN A 69 35.23 9.23 20.10
CA GLN A 69 35.80 9.38 18.76
C GLN A 69 35.52 8.08 17.99
N PRO A 70 34.40 7.96 17.27
CA PRO A 70 34.20 6.84 16.36
C PRO A 70 35.28 6.87 15.27
N ALA A 71 35.78 5.70 14.84
CA ALA A 71 36.76 5.65 13.76
C ALA A 71 36.15 6.25 12.48
N ASP A 72 36.94 6.92 11.65
CA ASP A 72 36.46 7.55 10.41
C ASP A 72 35.70 6.56 9.50
N GLN A 73 36.10 5.28 9.55
CA GLN A 73 35.44 4.20 8.85
C GLN A 73 34.05 3.88 9.41
N ASP A 74 33.86 3.90 10.73
CA ASP A 74 32.58 3.62 11.38
C ASP A 74 31.58 4.75 11.13
N LEU A 75 32.05 6.00 11.17
CA LEU A 75 31.25 7.17 10.78
C LEU A 75 30.82 7.10 9.31
N LYS A 76 31.73 6.70 8.42
CA LYS A 76 31.44 6.55 6.99
C LYS A 76 30.40 5.46 6.75
N GLN A 77 30.52 4.31 7.41
CA GLN A 77 29.54 3.23 7.31
C GLN A 77 28.17 3.67 7.84
N TYR A 78 28.12 4.27 9.04
CA TYR A 78 26.87 4.78 9.61
C TYR A 78 26.15 5.77 8.68
N ASN A 79 26.90 6.70 8.07
CA ASN A 79 26.32 7.65 7.12
C ASN A 79 25.79 6.98 5.85
N GLN A 80 26.47 5.93 5.36
CA GLN A 80 25.99 5.12 4.24
C GLN A 80 24.70 4.38 4.62
N ASP A 81 24.67 3.73 5.78
CA ASP A 81 23.50 3.01 6.29
C ASP A 81 22.32 3.97 6.48
N CYS A 82 22.55 5.17 7.03
CA CYS A 82 21.51 6.20 7.12
C CYS A 82 21.00 6.63 5.75
N THR A 83 21.88 6.77 4.76
CA THR A 83 21.50 7.12 3.38
C THR A 83 20.62 6.04 2.75
N VAL A 84 20.96 4.76 2.95
CA VAL A 84 20.14 3.62 2.52
C VAL A 84 18.78 3.63 3.23
N TYR A 85 18.79 3.73 4.56
CA TYR A 85 17.57 3.80 5.38
C TYR A 85 16.62 4.91 4.91
N TYR A 86 17.12 6.11 4.64
CA TYR A 86 16.28 7.22 4.18
C TYR A 86 15.65 6.99 2.80
N LYS A 87 16.33 6.26 1.91
CA LYS A 87 15.76 5.84 0.63
C LYS A 87 14.66 4.80 0.83
N GLU A 88 14.94 3.77 1.62
CA GLU A 88 14.00 2.68 1.89
C GLU A 88 12.75 3.15 2.63
N ILE A 89 12.91 4.00 3.67
CA ILE A 89 11.76 4.47 4.46
C ILE A 89 10.85 5.39 3.63
N LYS A 90 11.43 6.14 2.68
CA LYS A 90 10.68 6.96 1.73
C LYS A 90 9.86 6.08 0.79
N GLU A 91 10.45 5.01 0.27
CA GLU A 91 9.77 4.07 -0.61
C GLU A 91 8.67 3.28 0.12
N TYR A 92 8.96 2.79 1.32
CA TYR A 92 7.98 2.15 2.21
C TYR A 92 6.76 3.07 2.45
N ARG A 93 6.97 4.34 2.77
CA ARG A 93 5.89 5.31 2.99
C ARG A 93 5.10 5.56 1.70
N ARG A 94 5.77 5.72 0.56
CA ARG A 94 5.13 5.89 -0.75
C ARG A 94 4.17 4.74 -1.05
N ILE A 95 4.62 3.50 -0.91
CA ILE A 95 3.80 2.31 -1.15
C ILE A 95 2.64 2.24 -0.16
N LYS A 96 2.90 2.44 1.14
CA LYS A 96 1.86 2.45 2.17
C LYS A 96 0.77 3.49 1.91
N ASP A 97 1.15 4.71 1.52
CA ASP A 97 0.22 5.79 1.20
C ASP A 97 -0.64 5.45 -0.03
N LYS A 98 -0.03 4.82 -1.06
CA LYS A 98 -0.77 4.38 -2.27
C LYS A 98 -1.76 3.27 -1.96
N LEU A 99 -1.36 2.27 -1.17
CA LEU A 99 -2.27 1.22 -0.72
C LEU A 99 -3.43 1.81 0.11
N GLY A 100 -3.15 2.74 1.02
CA GLY A 100 -4.18 3.45 1.79
C GLY A 100 -5.15 4.25 0.91
N HIS A 101 -4.65 4.87 -0.17
CA HIS A 101 -5.50 5.55 -1.15
C HIS A 101 -6.45 4.57 -1.84
N ILE A 102 -5.94 3.42 -2.31
CA ILE A 102 -6.76 2.41 -3.00
C ILE A 102 -7.82 1.86 -2.05
N GLN A 103 -7.46 1.57 -0.79
CA GLN A 103 -8.40 1.13 0.23
C GLN A 103 -9.52 2.16 0.45
N ALA A 104 -9.17 3.45 0.55
CA ALA A 104 -10.16 4.52 0.67
C ALA A 104 -11.03 4.65 -0.59
N HIS A 105 -10.48 4.39 -1.78
CA HIS A 105 -11.23 4.37 -3.03
C HIS A 105 -12.24 3.23 -3.06
N ILE A 106 -11.82 2.01 -2.72
CA ILE A 106 -12.70 0.83 -2.66
C ILE A 106 -13.85 1.09 -1.69
N ALA A 107 -13.56 1.52 -0.45
CA ALA A 107 -14.59 1.80 0.54
C ALA A 107 -15.62 2.86 0.09
N LYS A 108 -15.24 3.78 -0.80
CA LYS A 108 -16.12 4.83 -1.36
C LYS A 108 -16.87 4.41 -2.62
N THR A 109 -16.43 3.34 -3.28
CA THR A 109 -16.91 2.94 -4.61
C THR A 109 -17.53 1.55 -4.64
N ILE A 110 -17.81 0.96 -3.48
CA ILE A 110 -18.62 -0.26 -3.36
C ILE A 110 -19.94 0.08 -2.66
N GLN A 111 -20.98 -0.74 -2.86
CA GLN A 111 -22.21 -0.59 -2.09
C GLN A 111 -22.01 -0.83 -0.60
N GLN A 112 -22.81 -0.14 0.21
CA GLN A 112 -22.66 -0.13 1.67
C GLN A 112 -22.75 -1.53 2.31
N ASN A 113 -23.60 -2.40 1.79
CA ASN A 113 -23.71 -3.79 2.24
C ASN A 113 -22.42 -4.60 2.00
N MET A 114 -21.67 -4.29 0.95
CA MET A 114 -20.41 -4.95 0.62
C MET A 114 -19.28 -4.59 1.59
N ILE A 115 -19.36 -3.43 2.26
CA ILE A 115 -18.39 -3.04 3.30
C ILE A 115 -18.34 -4.10 4.39
N TYR A 116 -19.48 -4.69 4.77
CA TYR A 116 -19.53 -5.74 5.79
C TYR A 116 -18.79 -7.03 5.40
N LEU A 117 -18.59 -7.28 4.10
CA LEU A 117 -17.89 -8.46 3.59
C LEU A 117 -16.38 -8.34 3.74
N ILE A 118 -15.86 -7.11 3.70
CA ILE A 118 -14.42 -6.82 3.66
C ILE A 118 -13.88 -6.15 4.93
N LYS A 119 -14.76 -5.71 5.86
CA LYS A 119 -14.37 -4.91 7.04
C LYS A 119 -13.36 -5.60 7.96
N ASP A 120 -13.41 -6.93 8.05
CA ASP A 120 -12.57 -7.72 8.95
C ASP A 120 -11.30 -8.25 8.26
N GLN A 121 -11.10 -7.90 6.98
CA GLN A 121 -9.94 -8.31 6.20
C GLN A 121 -8.86 -7.23 6.28
N PRO A 122 -7.70 -7.53 6.89
CA PRO A 122 -6.65 -6.55 7.10
C PRO A 122 -5.93 -6.17 5.80
N GLU A 123 -5.84 -7.11 4.86
CA GLU A 123 -5.08 -6.95 3.63
C GLU A 123 -5.98 -6.60 2.44
N LEU A 124 -5.57 -5.58 1.69
CA LEU A 124 -6.29 -5.08 0.52
C LEU A 124 -6.48 -6.15 -0.58
N HIS A 125 -5.52 -7.07 -0.69
CA HIS A 125 -5.59 -8.21 -1.59
C HIS A 125 -6.75 -9.15 -1.23
N ASP A 126 -6.90 -9.47 0.06
CA ASP A 126 -8.00 -10.32 0.54
C ASP A 126 -9.35 -9.63 0.33
N GLN A 127 -9.43 -8.32 0.58
CA GLN A 127 -10.63 -7.50 0.29
C GLN A 127 -11.04 -7.60 -1.18
N LEU A 128 -10.10 -7.36 -2.10
CA LEU A 128 -10.39 -7.43 -3.53
C LEU A 128 -10.70 -8.85 -3.99
N ARG A 129 -10.05 -9.86 -3.41
CA ARG A 129 -10.32 -11.27 -3.71
C ARG A 129 -11.73 -11.66 -3.31
N THR A 130 -12.18 -11.28 -2.11
CA THR A 130 -13.56 -11.54 -1.67
C THR A 130 -14.58 -10.86 -2.57
N LEU A 131 -14.35 -9.60 -2.95
CA LEU A 131 -15.23 -8.92 -3.90
C LEU A 131 -15.24 -9.60 -5.28
N ARG A 132 -14.09 -10.05 -5.77
CA ARG A 132 -14.01 -10.80 -7.03
C ARG A 132 -14.81 -12.09 -6.96
N ASP A 133 -14.59 -12.90 -5.92
CA ASP A 133 -15.23 -14.21 -5.79
C ASP A 133 -16.76 -14.12 -5.77
N LEU A 134 -17.29 -12.99 -5.30
CA LEU A 134 -18.73 -12.76 -5.19
C LEU A 134 -19.31 -12.04 -6.40
N TYR A 135 -18.55 -11.17 -7.07
CA TYR A 135 -19.09 -10.23 -8.05
C TYR A 135 -18.40 -10.26 -9.42
N SER A 136 -17.32 -11.01 -9.62
CA SER A 136 -16.81 -11.24 -10.98
C SER A 136 -17.86 -12.01 -11.78
N PRO A 137 -18.10 -11.67 -13.06
CA PRO A 137 -18.86 -12.52 -13.96
C PRO A 137 -18.18 -13.88 -14.10
N THR A 138 -18.98 -14.94 -14.22
CA THR A 138 -18.54 -16.33 -14.48
C THR A 138 -18.15 -16.52 -15.95
#